data_AF-A0A9E1YYY6-F1
#
_entry.id   AF-A0A9E1YYY6-F1
#
_cell.length_a   1.000
_cell.length_b   1.000
_cell.length_c   1.000
_cell.angle_alpha   90.00
_cell.angle_beta   90.00
_cell.angle_gamma   90.00
#
_symmetry.space_group_name_H-M   'P 1'
#
loop_
_entity.id
_entity.type
_entity.pdbx_description
1 polymer ?
#
loop_
_entity_poly.entity_id
_entity_poly.type
_entity_poly.pdbx_seq_one_letter_code
_entity_poly.pdbx_strand_id
1 'polypeptide(L)' 'MPIFNLPTVASLLVFFVLAMQCLPTIAVTKRETGSWNWALLQLGYMTVLAWVASFITFTVVSGVTS' A
#
# COMPACT_ATOMS: atom_id res chain seq x y z
N MET A 1 28.34 -2.92 -1.77
CA MET A 1 27.22 -2.59 -0.87
C MET A 1 26.35 -1.46 -1.45
N PRO A 2 25.67 -1.68 -2.59
CA PRO A 2 24.73 -0.69 -3.09
C PRO A 2 23.43 -0.80 -2.29
N ILE A 3 23.14 0.25 -1.52
CA ILE A 3 21.90 0.47 -0.77
C ILE A 3 20.69 0.77 -1.69
N PHE A 4 20.93 1.07 -2.97
CA PHE A 4 19.93 1.32 -4.00
C PHE A 4 19.85 0.14 -4.99
N ASN A 5 19.16 -0.93 -4.59
CA ASN A 5 18.76 -1.96 -5.54
C ASN A 5 17.37 -1.60 -6.08
N LEU A 6 17.13 -1.78 -7.38
CA LEU A 6 15.81 -1.65 -8.02
C LEU A 6 14.65 -2.23 -7.18
N PRO A 7 14.77 -3.40 -6.49
CA PRO A 7 13.76 -3.91 -5.56
C PRO A 7 13.29 -2.94 -4.49
N THR A 8 14.24 -2.27 -3.84
CA THR A 8 13.98 -1.38 -2.70
C THR A 8 13.24 -0.14 -3.17
N VAL A 9 13.69 0.44 -4.29
CA VAL A 9 13.06 1.64 -4.87
C VAL A 9 11.64 1.33 -5.33
N ALA A 10 11.42 0.19 -6.01
CA ALA A 10 10.09 -0.24 -6.44
C ALA A 10 9.13 -0.47 -5.25
N SER A 11 9.61 -1.10 -4.18
CA SER A 11 8.80 -1.35 -2.97
C SER A 11 8.43 -0.05 -2.24
N LEU A 12 9.36 0.91 -2.13
CA LEU A 12 9.09 2.22 -1.53
C LEU A 12 8.07 3.03 -2.35
N LEU A 13 8.17 3.03 -3.69
CA LEU A 13 7.24 3.74 -4.56
C LEU A 13 5.82 3.18 -4.45
N VAL A 14 5.66 1.85 -4.44
CA VAL A 14 4.34 1.21 -4.29
C VAL A 14 3.73 1.54 -2.93
N PHE A 15 4.52 1.49 -1.85
CA PHE A 15 4.05 1.87 -0.51
C PHE A 15 3.61 3.34 -0.45
N PHE A 16 4.37 4.24 -1.07
CA PHE A 16 4.09 5.67 -1.09
C PHE A 16 2.82 6.02 -1.88
N VAL A 17 2.64 5.43 -3.06
CA VAL A 17 1.43 5.63 -3.90
C VAL A 17 0.19 5.11 -3.18
N LEU A 18 0.28 3.95 -2.51
CA LEU A 18 -0.87 3.42 -1.77
C LEU A 18 -1.23 4.30 -0.57
N ALA A 19 -0.24 4.79 0.19
CA ALA A 19 -0.46 5.68 1.32
C ALA A 19 -1.15 7.00 0.92
N MET A 20 -0.81 7.56 -0.26
CA MET A 20 -1.49 8.74 -0.80
C MET A 20 -2.94 8.48 -1.21
N GLN A 21 -3.24 7.27 -1.69
CA GLN A 21 -4.58 6.90 -2.15
C GLN A 21 -5.59 6.73 -1.01
N CYS A 22 -5.12 6.54 0.23
CA CYS A 22 -5.97 6.30 1.39
C CYS A 22 -6.71 7.57 1.86
N LEU A 23 -6.04 8.72 1.82
CA LEU A 23 -6.53 9.99 2.36
C LEU A 23 -7.84 10.50 1.70
N PRO A 24 -7.95 10.58 0.35
CA PRO A 24 -9.16 11.08 -0.29
C PRO A 24 -10.36 10.14 -0.09
N THR A 25 -10.15 8.83 -0.07
CA THR A 25 -11.23 7.86 0.12
C THR A 25 -11.82 7.94 1.52
N ILE A 26 -10.99 8.05 2.57
CA ILE A 26 -11.47 8.22 3.96
C ILE A 26 -12.24 9.55 4.10
N ALA A 27 -11.74 10.62 3.49
CA ALA A 27 -12.36 11.95 3.55
C ALA A 27 -13.75 11.96 2.88
N VAL A 28 -13.90 11.28 1.74
CA VAL A 28 -15.19 11.15 1.05
C VAL A 28 -16.12 10.20 1.81
N THR A 29 -15.68 9.01 2.23
CA THR A 29 -16.54 8.06 2.98
C THR A 29 -17.04 8.64 4.30
N LYS A 30 -16.22 9.45 5.00
CA LYS A 30 -16.67 10.15 6.21
C LYS A 30 -17.79 11.15 5.91
N ARG A 31 -17.72 11.86 4.78
CA ARG A 31 -18.76 12.83 4.36
C ARG A 31 -20.05 12.14 3.92
N GLU A 32 -19.94 11.03 3.20
CA GLU A 32 -21.08 10.34 2.60
C GLU A 32 -21.82 9.41 3.58
N THR A 33 -21.08 8.67 4.42
CA THR A 33 -21.69 7.61 5.25
C THR A 33 -22.00 8.07 6.67
N GLY A 34 -21.37 9.16 7.16
CA GLY A 34 -21.52 9.64 8.54
C GLY A 34 -21.09 8.66 9.66
N SER A 35 -20.75 7.41 9.29
CA SER A 35 -20.40 6.30 10.18
C SER A 35 -18.93 5.90 10.00
N TRP A 36 -18.18 5.89 11.10
CA TRP A 36 -16.73 5.68 11.11
C TRP A 36 -16.33 4.21 10.91
N ASN A 37 -17.25 3.28 11.18
CA ASN A 37 -17.00 1.84 11.07
C ASN A 37 -16.74 1.39 9.63
N TRP A 38 -17.45 1.96 8.66
CA TRP A 38 -17.28 1.63 7.24
C TRP A 38 -15.98 2.20 6.66
N ALA A 39 -15.57 3.39 7.11
CA ALA A 39 -14.30 4.00 6.71
C ALA A 39 -13.09 3.20 7.22
N LEU A 40 -13.15 2.70 8.45
CA LEU A 40 -12.09 1.88 9.04
C LEU A 40 -11.95 0.52 8.33
N LEU A 41 -13.06 -0.08 7.89
CA LEU A 41 -13.03 -1.35 7.17
C LEU A 41 -12.39 -1.19 5.78
N GLN A 42 -12.72 -0.11 5.06
CA GLN A 42 -12.07 0.27 3.79
C GLN A 42 -10.55 0.48 3.97
N LEU A 43 -10.16 1.17 5.07
CA LEU A 43 -8.76 1.42 5.41
C LEU A 43 -8.00 0.13 5.73
N GLY A 44 -8.61 -0.74 6.53
CA GLY A 44 -8.05 -2.03 6.88
C GLY A 44 -7.84 -2.90 5.64
N TYR A 45 -8.83 -2.93 4.74
CA TYR A 45 -8.74 -3.68 3.50
C TYR A 45 -7.60 -3.20 2.58
N MET A 46 -7.48 -1.89 2.37
CA MET A 46 -6.38 -1.31 1.58
C MET A 46 -5.01 -1.52 2.24
N THR A 47 -4.93 -1.50 3.57
CA THR A 47 -3.69 -1.78 4.31
C THR A 47 -3.25 -3.24 4.18
N VAL A 48 -4.19 -4.18 4.26
CA VAL A 48 -3.93 -5.61 4.05
C VAL A 48 -3.45 -5.85 2.62
N LEU A 49 -4.11 -5.23 1.63
CA LEU A 49 -3.67 -5.28 0.24
C LEU A 49 -2.26 -4.72 0.03
N ALA A 50 -1.93 -3.60 0.70
CA ALA A 50 -0.59 -3.01 0.68
C ALA A 50 0.47 -4.01 1.17
N TRP A 51 0.19 -4.63 2.32
CA TRP A 51 1.10 -5.57 2.95
C TRP A 51 1.36 -6.78 2.05
N VAL A 52 0.30 -7.31 1.43
CA VAL A 52 0.40 -8.40 0.44
C VAL A 52 1.18 -7.96 -0.79
N ALA A 53 0.94 -6.77 -1.33
CA ALA A 53 1.63 -6.26 -2.51
C ALA A 53 3.14 -6.01 -2.25
N SER A 54 3.50 -5.48 -1.08
CA SER A 54 4.91 -5.35 -0.66
C SER A 54 5.58 -6.71 -0.51
N PHE A 55 4.88 -7.68 0.08
CA PHE A 55 5.39 -9.04 0.21
C PHE A 55 5.65 -9.66 -1.17
N ILE A 56 4.66 -9.60 -2.09
CA ILE A 56 4.79 -10.10 -3.46
C ILE A 56 5.93 -9.39 -4.21
N THR A 57 6.07 -8.07 -4.08
CA THR A 57 7.14 -7.32 -4.75
C THR A 57 8.51 -7.76 -4.26
N PHE A 58 8.66 -8.02 -2.96
CA PHE A 58 9.90 -8.57 -2.39
C PHE A 58 10.17 -10.00 -2.89
N THR A 59 9.15 -10.87 -2.93
CA THR A 59 9.30 -12.26 -3.40
C THR A 59 9.58 -12.35 -4.91
N VAL A 60 8.93 -11.51 -5.72
CA VAL A 60 9.12 -11.47 -7.17
C VAL A 60 10.49 -10.92 -7.51
N VAL A 61 10.91 -9.80 -6.91
CA VAL A 61 12.21 -9.21 -7.26
C VAL A 61 13.39 -10.06 -6.75
N SER A 62 13.24 -10.75 -5.60
CA SER A 62 14.24 -11.73 -5.16
C SER A 62 14.36 -12.92 -6.12
N GLY A 63 13.27 -13.36 -6.76
CA GLY A 63 13.30 -14.40 -7.79
C GLY A 63 13.82 -13.93 -9.16
N VAL A 64 13.67 -12.65 -9.51
CA VAL A 64 14.19 -12.07 -10.77
C VAL A 64 15.70 -11.79 -10.70
N THR A 65 16.27 -11.71 -9.49
CA THR A 65 17.72 -11.71 -9.25
C THR A 65 18.19 -13.14 -8.96
N SER A 66 18.06 -14.04 -9.93
CA SER A 66 18.64 -15.39 -9.94
C SER A 66 19.35 -15.64 -11.26
#